data_AF-A0A359CDM7-F1
#
_entry.id   AF-A0A359CDM7-F1
#
_cell.length_a   1.000
_cell.length_b   1.000
_cell.length_c   1.000
_cell.angle_alpha   90.00
_cell.angle_beta   90.00
_cell.angle_gamma   90.00
#
_symmetry.space_group_name_H-M   'P 1'
#
loop_
_entity.id
_entity.type
_entity.pdbx_description
1 polymer ?
#
loop_
_entity_poly.entity_id
_entity_poly.type
_entity_poly.pdbx_seq_one_letter_code
_entity_poly.pdbx_strand_id
1 'polypeptide(L)'
;AIFMHPSEAQHGDLGILQENDLLLLITNSGKTREIIELIDLAKGLYPETPIIVITGNKDSVLAQQADVFLLTGNPKEVCPLDLTPTTSTTVMTVMGDILVVGTMKRIGFTAADYAKRHHGGYLGDKSREISH
;
A
#
# COMPACT_ATOMS: atom_id res chain seq x y z
N ALA A 1 -0.39 5.00 8.50
CA ALA A 1 0.33 3.91 7.81
C ALA A 1 1.79 3.99 8.19
N ILE A 2 2.43 2.85 8.42
CA ILE A 2 3.86 2.75 8.63
C ILE A 2 4.43 2.01 7.43
N PHE A 3 5.53 2.52 6.87
CA PHE A 3 6.26 1.80 5.85
C PHE A 3 7.18 0.78 6.54
N MET A 4 7.09 -0.47 6.12
CA MET A 4 7.97 -1.55 6.57
C MET A 4 8.72 -2.10 5.35
N HIS A 5 10.04 -2.11 5.41
CA HIS A 5 10.85 -2.70 4.35
C HIS A 5 10.84 -4.23 4.51
N PRO A 6 10.44 -5.02 3.49
CA PRO A 6 10.27 -6.47 3.64
C PRO A 6 11.52 -7.22 4.14
N SER A 7 12.71 -6.78 3.73
CA SER A 7 13.97 -7.38 4.20
C SER A 7 14.26 -7.06 5.68
N GLU A 8 13.95 -5.85 6.15
CA GLU A 8 14.22 -5.45 7.53
C GLU A 8 13.20 -6.07 8.51
N ALA A 9 12.00 -6.40 8.02
CA ALA A 9 11.00 -7.12 8.80
C ALA A 9 11.55 -8.43 9.38
N GLN A 10 12.40 -9.14 8.63
CA GLN A 10 13.06 -10.37 9.06
C GLN A 10 14.12 -10.13 10.16
N HIS A 11 14.53 -8.89 10.35
CA HIS A 11 15.57 -8.48 11.28
C HIS A 11 15.03 -7.70 12.50
N GLY A 12 13.72 -7.71 12.71
CA GLY A 12 13.08 -7.21 13.93
C GLY A 12 11.96 -6.19 13.71
N ASP A 13 11.93 -5.54 12.53
CA ASP A 13 10.91 -4.52 12.23
C ASP A 13 9.49 -5.10 12.20
N LEU A 14 9.35 -6.42 12.03
CA LEU A 14 8.06 -7.09 12.10
C LEU A 14 7.35 -6.91 13.44
N GLY A 15 8.09 -6.59 14.53
CA GLY A 15 7.50 -6.27 15.83
C GLY A 15 6.65 -4.99 15.84
N ILE A 16 6.66 -4.20 14.76
CA ILE A 16 5.74 -3.07 14.57
C ILE A 16 4.30 -3.55 14.32
N LEU A 17 4.13 -4.76 13.75
CA LEU A 17 2.84 -5.32 13.43
C LEU A 17 2.01 -5.57 14.70
N GLN A 18 0.71 -5.27 14.65
CA GLN A 18 -0.24 -5.48 15.73
C GLN A 18 -1.44 -6.31 15.25
N GLU A 19 -2.21 -6.89 16.18
CA GLU A 19 -3.31 -7.83 15.91
C GLU A 19 -4.41 -7.28 14.98
N ASN A 20 -4.62 -5.97 14.94
CA ASN A 20 -5.66 -5.33 14.12
C ASN A 20 -5.10 -4.58 12.91
N ASP A 21 -3.82 -4.80 12.58
CA ASP A 21 -3.21 -4.22 11.40
C ASP A 21 -3.63 -4.95 10.12
N LEU A 22 -3.45 -4.26 8.98
CA LEU A 22 -3.64 -4.80 7.64
C LEU A 22 -2.37 -4.57 6.84
N LEU A 23 -1.98 -5.57 6.05
CA LEU A 23 -0.85 -5.45 5.12
C LEU A 23 -1.32 -5.01 3.74
N LEU A 24 -0.78 -3.89 3.25
CA LEU A 24 -0.87 -3.46 1.86
C LEU A 24 0.49 -3.68 1.19
N LEU A 25 0.56 -4.66 0.30
CA LEU A 25 1.79 -5.11 -0.36
C LEU A 25 1.77 -4.69 -1.83
N ILE A 26 2.92 -4.24 -2.35
CA ILE A 26 3.07 -3.81 -3.74
C ILE A 26 4.14 -4.67 -4.41
N THR A 27 3.77 -5.36 -5.49
CA THR A 27 4.67 -6.25 -6.23
C THR A 27 4.24 -6.40 -7.68
N ASN A 28 5.06 -5.98 -8.64
CA ASN A 28 4.65 -6.09 -10.05
C ASN A 28 4.56 -7.57 -10.50
N SER A 29 5.57 -8.37 -10.16
CA SER A 29 5.68 -9.77 -10.58
C SER A 29 4.82 -10.73 -9.75
N GLY A 30 4.49 -10.35 -8.51
CA GLY A 30 3.77 -11.19 -7.56
C GLY A 30 4.54 -12.42 -7.07
N LYS A 31 5.86 -12.43 -7.26
CA LYS A 31 6.78 -13.51 -6.85
C LYS A 31 8.02 -13.02 -6.10
N THR A 32 8.00 -11.76 -5.63
CA THR A 32 9.11 -11.18 -4.87
C THR A 32 9.32 -11.97 -3.59
N ARG A 33 10.52 -12.55 -3.43
CA ARG A 33 10.81 -13.51 -2.36
C ARG A 33 10.63 -12.89 -0.98
N GLU A 34 11.16 -11.70 -0.79
CA GLU A 34 11.13 -10.98 0.49
C GLU A 34 9.69 -10.66 0.92
N ILE A 35 8.77 -10.50 -0.04
CA ILE A 35 7.35 -10.26 0.24
C ILE A 35 6.64 -11.56 0.61
N ILE A 36 6.98 -12.68 -0.03
CA ILE A 36 6.43 -14.01 0.34
C ILE A 36 6.86 -14.34 1.78
N GLU A 37 8.15 -14.19 2.08
CA GLU A 37 8.68 -14.42 3.42
C GLU A 37 8.04 -13.49 4.46
N LEU A 38 7.77 -12.22 4.10
CA LEU A 38 7.04 -11.29 4.96
C LEU A 38 5.61 -11.77 5.29
N ILE A 39 4.86 -12.29 4.31
CA ILE A 39 3.51 -12.82 4.53
C ILE A 39 3.56 -13.99 5.51
N ASP A 40 4.47 -14.93 5.30
CA ASP A 40 4.60 -16.11 6.15
C ASP A 40 4.93 -15.73 7.59
N LEU A 41 5.87 -14.78 7.78
CA LEU A 41 6.23 -14.28 9.11
C LEU A 41 5.08 -13.52 9.78
N ALA A 42 4.37 -12.65 9.04
CA ALA A 42 3.24 -11.89 9.56
C ALA A 42 2.09 -12.80 10.01
N LYS A 43 1.73 -13.80 9.19
CA LYS A 43 0.73 -14.82 9.56
C LYS A 43 1.19 -15.72 10.71
N GLY A 44 2.50 -15.91 10.88
CA GLY A 44 3.05 -16.60 12.04
C GLY A 44 2.81 -15.87 13.37
N LEU A 45 2.82 -14.54 13.36
CA LEU A 45 2.51 -13.71 14.54
C LEU A 45 1.02 -13.51 14.75
N TYR A 46 0.32 -13.13 13.67
CA TYR A 46 -1.10 -12.82 13.66
C TYR A 46 -1.75 -13.51 12.46
N PRO A 47 -2.25 -14.75 12.65
CA PRO A 47 -2.77 -15.59 11.55
C PRO A 47 -3.89 -14.94 10.73
N GLU A 48 -4.68 -14.09 11.38
CA GLU A 48 -5.85 -13.42 10.79
C GLU A 48 -5.50 -12.04 10.17
N THR A 49 -4.21 -11.69 10.06
CA THR A 49 -3.79 -10.41 9.45
C THR A 49 -4.32 -10.33 8.02
N PRO A 50 -5.20 -9.35 7.69
CA PRO A 50 -5.69 -9.21 6.33
C PRO A 50 -4.60 -8.71 5.39
N ILE A 51 -4.60 -9.22 4.16
CA ILE A 51 -3.58 -8.94 3.14
C ILE A 51 -4.24 -8.42 1.88
N ILE A 52 -3.84 -7.22 1.47
CA ILE A 52 -4.14 -6.62 0.17
C ILE A 52 -2.86 -6.58 -0.68
N VAL A 53 -2.93 -7.07 -1.92
CA VAL A 53 -1.79 -7.04 -2.86
C VAL A 53 -2.13 -6.21 -4.10
N ILE A 54 -1.28 -5.22 -4.42
CA ILE A 54 -1.29 -4.55 -5.73
C ILE A 54 -0.27 -5.26 -6.63
N THR A 55 -0.72 -5.80 -7.77
CA THR A 55 0.15 -6.56 -8.68
C THR A 55 -0.22 -6.45 -10.15
N GLY A 56 0.76 -6.68 -11.03
CA GLY A 56 0.54 -6.83 -12.47
C GLY A 56 0.13 -8.25 -12.87
N ASN A 57 0.36 -9.25 -12.00
CA ASN A 57 0.15 -10.65 -12.33
C ASN A 57 -0.91 -11.31 -11.44
N LYS A 58 -2.11 -11.52 -12.01
CA LYS A 58 -3.25 -12.16 -11.34
C LYS A 58 -3.01 -13.62 -10.97
N ASP A 59 -2.13 -14.31 -11.70
CA ASP A 59 -1.87 -15.74 -11.52
C ASP A 59 -0.65 -15.98 -10.62
N SER A 60 -0.15 -14.92 -9.98
CA SER A 60 1.03 -14.98 -9.12
C SER A 60 0.75 -15.59 -7.75
N VAL A 61 1.81 -16.08 -7.10
CA VAL A 61 1.74 -16.65 -5.74
C VAL A 61 1.17 -15.63 -4.76
N LEU A 62 1.65 -14.38 -4.82
CA LEU A 62 1.20 -13.32 -3.92
C LEU A 62 -0.25 -12.90 -4.18
N ALA A 63 -0.73 -12.95 -5.43
CA ALA A 63 -2.16 -12.73 -5.71
C ALA A 63 -3.05 -13.83 -5.10
N GLN A 64 -2.58 -15.08 -5.11
CA GLN A 64 -3.32 -16.23 -4.54
C GLN A 64 -3.30 -16.26 -3.01
N GLN A 65 -2.27 -15.71 -2.38
CA GLN A 65 -2.15 -15.64 -0.92
C GLN A 65 -2.86 -14.45 -0.28
N ALA A 66 -3.27 -13.46 -1.09
CA ALA A 66 -3.96 -12.26 -0.63
C ALA A 66 -5.46 -12.50 -0.41
N ASP A 67 -6.03 -11.81 0.57
CA ASP A 67 -7.48 -11.77 0.76
C ASP A 67 -8.15 -10.94 -0.35
N VAL A 68 -7.49 -9.87 -0.79
CA VAL A 68 -7.88 -9.06 -1.94
C VAL A 68 -6.64 -8.72 -2.75
N PHE A 69 -6.69 -8.90 -4.07
CA PHE A 69 -5.68 -8.34 -4.96
C PHE A 69 -6.27 -7.31 -5.92
N LEU A 70 -5.46 -6.31 -6.26
CA LEU A 70 -5.79 -5.24 -7.18
C LEU A 70 -4.85 -5.31 -8.37
N LEU A 71 -5.42 -5.47 -9.57
CA LEU A 71 -4.65 -5.58 -10.80
C LEU A 71 -4.29 -4.22 -11.38
N THR A 72 -3.01 -4.02 -11.69
CA THR A 72 -2.54 -2.85 -12.44
C THR A 72 -2.91 -2.94 -13.94
N GLY A 73 -3.34 -4.12 -14.40
CA GLY A 73 -3.60 -4.38 -15.82
C GLY A 73 -2.36 -4.74 -16.63
N ASN A 74 -1.20 -4.88 -15.98
CA ASN A 74 0.09 -5.20 -16.60
C ASN A 74 0.44 -4.28 -17.80
N PRO A 75 0.47 -2.96 -17.60
CA PRO A 75 0.78 -2.03 -18.67
C PRO A 75 2.21 -2.27 -19.21
N LYS A 76 2.40 -2.09 -20.52
CA LYS A 76 3.74 -2.11 -21.11
C LYS A 76 4.58 -0.96 -20.54
N GLU A 77 5.85 -1.23 -20.26
CA GLU A 77 6.76 -0.18 -19.84
C GLU A 77 7.13 0.73 -21.01
N VAL A 78 7.34 2.02 -20.73
CA VAL A 78 7.90 2.95 -21.71
C VAL A 78 9.41 2.78 -21.86
N CYS A 79 10.04 2.02 -20.95
CA CYS A 79 11.43 1.62 -21.07
C CYS A 79 11.64 0.80 -22.35
N PRO A 80 12.54 1.21 -23.27
CA PRO A 80 12.80 0.46 -24.51
C PRO A 80 13.29 -0.97 -24.32
N LEU A 81 13.84 -1.27 -23.12
CA LEU A 81 14.34 -2.58 -22.76
C LEU A 81 13.31 -3.43 -21.99
N ASP A 82 12.16 -2.84 -21.62
CA ASP A 82 11.12 -3.47 -20.78
C ASP A 82 11.65 -3.93 -19.39
N LEU A 83 12.78 -3.37 -18.94
CA LEU A 83 13.45 -3.73 -17.69
C LEU A 83 13.12 -2.77 -16.54
N THR A 84 12.98 -1.48 -16.86
CA THR A 84 12.80 -0.45 -15.84
C THR A 84 11.32 -0.25 -15.55
N PRO A 85 10.89 -0.39 -14.28
CA PRO A 85 9.53 -0.03 -13.89
C PRO A 85 9.28 1.47 -14.13
N THR A 86 8.29 1.78 -14.95
CA THR A 86 7.95 3.15 -15.36
C THR A 86 6.44 3.37 -15.36
N THR A 87 5.73 2.77 -16.30
CA THR A 87 4.28 2.84 -16.41
C THR A 87 3.65 2.02 -15.28
N SER A 88 4.22 0.87 -14.91
CA SER A 88 3.71 0.06 -13.80
C SER A 88 3.71 0.81 -12.47
N THR A 89 4.80 1.49 -12.12
CA THR A 89 4.90 2.26 -10.87
C THR A 89 3.97 3.47 -10.88
N THR A 90 3.81 4.13 -12.02
CA THR A 90 2.85 5.23 -12.18
C THR A 90 1.41 4.75 -11.92
N VAL A 91 1.02 3.61 -12.49
CA VAL A 91 -0.29 3.00 -12.23
C VAL A 91 -0.45 2.64 -10.76
N MET A 92 0.56 2.07 -10.12
CA MET A 92 0.53 1.75 -8.69
C MET A 92 0.33 3.00 -7.82
N THR A 93 0.97 4.13 -8.15
CA THR A 93 0.74 5.41 -7.46
C THR A 93 -0.71 5.87 -7.60
N VAL A 94 -1.27 5.84 -8.81
CA VAL A 94 -2.68 6.21 -9.05
C VAL A 94 -3.64 5.28 -8.29
N MET A 95 -3.33 3.99 -8.19
CA MET A 95 -4.12 3.05 -7.38
C MET A 95 -4.06 3.42 -5.89
N GLY A 96 -2.90 3.85 -5.40
CA GLY A 96 -2.76 4.41 -4.06
C GLY A 96 -3.69 5.60 -3.83
N ASP A 97 -3.74 6.55 -4.77
CA ASP A 97 -4.63 7.71 -4.70
C ASP A 97 -6.10 7.29 -4.65
N ILE A 98 -6.50 6.30 -5.45
CA ILE A 98 -7.87 5.76 -5.46
C ILE A 98 -8.22 5.17 -4.09
N LEU A 99 -7.32 4.37 -3.50
CA LEU A 99 -7.52 3.77 -2.17
C LEU A 99 -7.65 4.85 -1.09
N VAL A 100 -6.77 5.85 -1.11
CA VAL A 100 -6.78 6.95 -0.13
C VAL A 100 -8.06 7.77 -0.25
N VAL A 101 -8.39 8.26 -1.45
CA VAL A 101 -9.58 9.11 -1.67
C VAL A 101 -10.87 8.32 -1.42
N GLY A 102 -10.92 7.06 -1.83
CA GLY A 102 -12.05 6.17 -1.56
C GLY A 102 -12.26 5.97 -0.05
N THR A 103 -11.18 5.71 0.68
CA THR A 103 -11.23 5.54 2.15
C THR A 103 -11.64 6.83 2.84
N MET A 104 -11.07 7.99 2.46
CA MET A 104 -11.44 9.30 2.99
C MET A 104 -12.94 9.58 2.85
N LYS A 105 -13.51 9.32 1.66
CA LYS A 105 -14.95 9.46 1.44
C LYS A 105 -15.76 8.52 2.33
N ARG A 106 -15.32 7.26 2.47
CA ARG A 106 -16.05 6.25 3.24
C ARG A 106 -16.07 6.54 4.74
N ILE A 107 -14.99 7.08 5.29
CA ILE A 107 -14.91 7.44 6.72
C ILE A 107 -15.39 8.86 7.03
N GLY A 108 -15.84 9.61 6.02
CA GLY A 108 -16.27 11.01 6.19
C GLY A 108 -15.13 11.94 6.61
N PHE A 109 -13.92 11.72 6.10
CA PHE A 109 -12.74 12.50 6.47
C PHE A 109 -12.92 14.00 6.14
N THR A 110 -12.73 14.85 7.14
CA THR A 110 -13.04 16.29 7.05
C THR A 110 -11.80 17.16 6.87
N ALA A 111 -12.00 18.42 6.50
CA ALA A 111 -10.94 19.43 6.51
C ALA A 111 -10.33 19.62 7.91
N ALA A 112 -11.14 19.47 8.96
CA ALA A 112 -10.68 19.57 10.35
C ALA A 112 -9.73 18.41 10.70
N ASP A 113 -10.01 17.19 10.23
CA ASP A 113 -9.13 16.04 10.41
C ASP A 113 -7.83 16.14 9.62
N TYR A 114 -7.87 16.80 8.45
CA TYR A 114 -6.69 17.12 7.68
C TYR A 114 -5.76 18.09 8.43
N ALA A 115 -6.34 19.16 8.99
CA ALA A 115 -5.61 20.21 9.70
C ALA A 115 -4.84 19.68 10.93
N LYS A 116 -5.38 18.68 11.64
CA LYS A 116 -4.70 18.01 12.77
C LYS A 116 -3.33 17.42 12.40
N ARG A 117 -3.12 17.07 11.13
CA ARG A 117 -1.90 16.41 10.62
C ARG A 117 -1.05 17.32 9.75
N HIS A 118 -1.54 18.52 9.42
CA HIS A 118 -0.90 19.48 8.52
C HIS A 118 -0.96 20.88 9.12
N HIS A 119 -0.12 21.10 10.14
CA HIS A 119 -0.13 22.32 10.94
C HIS A 119 0.52 23.55 10.25
N GLY A 120 1.24 23.36 9.15
CA GLY A 120 1.97 24.42 8.44
C GLY A 120 1.74 24.46 6.93
N GLY A 121 1.90 25.66 6.35
CA GLY A 121 1.80 25.92 4.91
C GLY A 121 0.38 26.21 4.42
N TYR A 122 0.28 26.59 3.14
CA TYR A 122 -0.96 27.05 2.49
C TYR A 122 -2.17 26.11 2.66
N LEU A 123 -1.93 24.79 2.65
CA LEU A 123 -2.99 23.78 2.82
C LEU A 123 -3.47 23.65 4.27
N GLY A 124 -2.60 23.90 5.25
CA GLY A 124 -2.97 23.96 6.67
C GLY A 124 -3.84 25.18 6.96
N ASP A 125 -3.54 26.31 6.32
CA ASP A 125 -4.32 27.54 6.49
C ASP A 125 -5.69 27.43 5.81
N LYS A 126 -5.72 26.95 4.55
CA LYS A 126 -6.96 26.72 3.81
C LYS A 126 -7.88 25.69 4.47
N SER A 127 -7.33 24.61 5.03
CA SER A 127 -8.15 23.61 5.72
C SER A 127 -8.77 24.15 7.01
N ARG A 128 -8.09 25.03 7.75
CA ARG A 128 -8.66 25.70 8.94
C ARG A 128 -9.78 26.67 8.57
N GLU A 129 -9.62 27.47 7.51
CA GLU A 129 -10.68 28.36 7.02
C GLU A 129 -11.97 27.62 6.65
N ILE A 130 -11.86 26.44 6.03
CA ILE A 130 -13.00 25.62 5.62
C ILE A 130 -13.63 24.85 6.81
N SER A 131 -12.89 24.73 7.92
CA SER A 131 -13.34 23.99 9.11
C SER A 131 -14.10 24.83 10.13
N HIS A 132 -14.14 26.15 9.94
CA HIS A 132 -14.91 27.12 10.75
C HIS A 132 -16.21 27.49 10.03
#